data_AF-A6KQZ0-F1
#
_entry.id   AF-A6KQZ0-F1
#
_cell.length_a   1.000
_cell.length_b   1.000
_cell.length_c   1.000
_cell.angle_alpha   90.00
_cell.angle_beta   90.00
_cell.angle_gamma   90.00
#
_symmetry.space_group_name_H-M   'P 1'
#
loop_
_entity.id
_entity.type
_entity.pdbx_description
1 polymer ?
#
loop_
_entity_poly.entity_id
_entity_poly.type
_entity_poly.pdbx_seq_one_letter_code
_entity_poly.pdbx_strand_id
1 'polypeptide(L)'
;MSSNGTEAPAEEVQAAVEDPTMQPSVVGRVANLPLISSTCGMVSAAYTSTKESYPHVRTVCDVAEKGVKTLTTAAVSRAQPILSKLEPQIVTANKYAHQGLDRLQESLPILQQPTEKVLADTKELVS
;
A
#
# COMPACT_ATOMS: atom_id res chain seq x y z
N MET A 1 40.79 30.08 -33.59
CA MET A 1 41.36 29.99 -32.23
C MET A 1 41.19 31.35 -31.57
N SER A 2 40.31 31.45 -30.58
CA SER A 2 40.15 32.60 -29.71
C SER A 2 39.81 32.10 -28.32
N SER A 3 40.50 32.69 -27.36
CA SER A 3 40.59 32.30 -25.96
C SER A 3 39.51 32.94 -25.09
N ASN A 4 39.48 32.47 -23.84
CA ASN A 4 38.87 33.01 -22.62
C ASN A 4 37.38 32.70 -22.42
N GLY A 5 36.92 32.23 -21.27
CA GLY A 5 37.53 32.13 -19.93
C GLY A 5 36.57 32.72 -18.90
N THR A 6 36.42 32.01 -17.76
CA THR A 6 35.78 32.46 -16.50
C THR A 6 34.24 32.35 -16.44
N GLU A 7 33.70 31.50 -15.56
CA GLU A 7 33.20 31.91 -14.23
C GLU A 7 32.71 30.70 -13.41
N ALA A 8 32.60 30.91 -12.09
CA ALA A 8 32.54 29.99 -10.96
C ALA A 8 31.39 28.95 -10.93
N PRO A 9 31.50 27.88 -10.12
CA PRO A 9 30.38 27.00 -9.84
C PRO A 9 29.42 27.73 -8.88
N ALA A 10 28.23 28.07 -9.37
CA ALA A 10 27.12 28.44 -8.51
C ALA A 10 26.67 27.21 -7.73
N GLU A 11 27.06 27.19 -6.46
CA GLU A 11 26.50 26.37 -5.41
C GLU A 11 25.03 26.78 -5.23
N GLU A 12 24.13 26.16 -6.00
CA GLU A 12 22.70 26.31 -5.77
C GLU A 12 22.29 25.28 -4.73
N VAL A 13 22.25 25.75 -3.49
CA VAL A 13 21.59 25.14 -2.34
C VAL A 13 20.13 24.88 -2.73
N GLN A 14 19.86 23.71 -3.29
CA GLN A 14 18.49 23.24 -3.44
C GLN A 14 18.09 22.55 -2.16
N ALA A 15 17.38 23.36 -1.37
CA ALA A 15 16.59 23.02 -0.21
C ALA A 15 16.22 21.54 -0.17
N ALA A 16 16.57 20.90 0.95
CA ALA A 16 15.89 19.71 1.40
C ALA A 16 14.38 20.00 1.39
N VAL A 17 13.71 19.49 0.36
CA VAL A 17 12.30 19.19 0.44
C VAL A 17 12.22 18.07 1.45
N GLU A 18 12.05 18.46 2.72
CA GLU A 18 11.49 17.60 3.74
C GLU A 18 10.14 17.12 3.17
N ASP A 19 10.17 15.95 2.53
CA ASP A 19 8.98 15.22 2.14
C ASP A 19 8.16 15.04 3.42
N PRO A 20 6.98 15.67 3.56
CA PRO A 20 6.18 15.49 4.74
C PRO A 20 5.75 14.03 4.72
N THR A 21 6.46 13.20 5.48
CA THR A 21 6.24 11.75 5.58
C THR A 21 4.75 11.49 5.69
N MET A 22 4.16 11.14 4.56
CA MET A 22 2.72 10.99 4.44
C MET A 22 2.39 9.70 5.16
N GLN A 23 2.03 9.83 6.44
CA GLN A 23 1.64 8.72 7.29
C GLN A 23 0.67 7.83 6.50
N PRO A 24 0.99 6.54 6.30
CA PRO A 24 0.19 5.68 5.45
C PRO A 24 -1.25 5.66 5.97
N SER A 25 -2.23 5.63 5.06
CA SER A 25 -3.64 5.51 5.43
C SER A 25 -3.85 4.30 6.34
N VAL A 26 -4.84 4.34 7.22
CA VAL A 26 -5.16 3.20 8.12
C VAL A 26 -5.35 1.93 7.31
N VAL A 27 -6.04 2.03 6.17
CA VAL A 27 -6.23 0.90 5.24
C VAL A 27 -4.89 0.37 4.74
N GLY A 28 -3.97 1.26 4.36
CA GLY A 28 -2.60 0.89 4.01
C GLY A 28 -1.88 0.18 5.15
N ARG A 29 -1.94 0.70 6.38
CA ARG A 29 -1.33 0.04 7.55
C ARG A 29 -1.92 -1.33 7.83
N VAL A 30 -3.25 -1.47 7.77
CA VAL A 30 -3.97 -2.74 7.98
C VAL A 30 -3.57 -3.76 6.91
N ALA A 31 -3.58 -3.36 5.64
CA ALA A 31 -3.19 -4.25 4.53
C ALA A 31 -1.74 -4.74 4.65
N ASN A 32 -0.87 -3.96 5.29
CA ASN A 32 0.54 -4.30 5.53
C ASN A 32 0.78 -5.03 6.86
N LEU A 33 -0.25 -5.31 7.67
CA LEU A 33 -0.07 -6.13 8.87
C LEU A 33 0.44 -7.52 8.48
N PRO A 34 1.45 -8.08 9.17
CA PRO A 34 2.09 -9.35 8.80
C PRO A 34 1.13 -10.50 8.52
N LEU A 35 0.08 -10.65 9.35
CA LEU A 35 -0.92 -11.68 9.16
C LEU A 35 -1.77 -11.46 7.89
N ILE A 36 -2.20 -10.21 7.69
CA ILE A 36 -3.10 -9.82 6.59
C ILE A 36 -2.36 -9.85 5.27
N SER A 37 -1.15 -9.32 5.23
CA SER A 37 -0.32 -9.28 4.03
C SER A 37 0.11 -10.69 3.61
N SER A 38 0.48 -11.57 4.54
CA SER A 38 0.76 -12.99 4.25
C SER A 38 -0.47 -13.68 3.67
N THR A 39 -1.63 -13.57 4.34
CA THR A 39 -2.88 -14.18 3.85
C THR A 39 -3.30 -13.65 2.47
N CYS A 40 -3.25 -12.34 2.27
CA CYS A 40 -3.57 -11.71 0.99
C CYS A 40 -2.58 -12.16 -0.10
N GLY A 41 -1.30 -12.23 0.23
CA GLY A 41 -0.25 -12.74 -0.66
C GLY A 41 -0.50 -14.19 -1.08
N MET A 42 -0.81 -15.08 -0.14
CA MET A 42 -1.14 -16.48 -0.42
C MET A 42 -2.35 -16.61 -1.35
N VAL A 43 -3.44 -15.90 -1.05
CA VAL A 43 -4.67 -15.93 -1.87
C VAL A 43 -4.40 -15.35 -3.25
N SER A 44 -3.67 -14.24 -3.34
CA SER A 44 -3.28 -13.61 -4.60
C SER A 44 -2.39 -14.53 -5.44
N ALA A 45 -1.44 -15.22 -4.80
CA ALA A 45 -0.56 -16.18 -5.47
C ALA A 45 -1.34 -17.40 -5.98
N ALA A 46 -2.24 -17.95 -5.17
CA ALA A 46 -3.11 -19.06 -5.57
C ALA A 46 -4.04 -18.68 -6.73
N TYR A 47 -4.65 -17.49 -6.66
CA TYR A 47 -5.46 -16.94 -7.76
C TYR A 47 -4.63 -16.78 -9.03
N THR A 48 -3.45 -16.16 -8.94
CA THR A 48 -2.57 -15.93 -10.09
C THR A 48 -2.13 -17.26 -10.70
N SER A 49 -1.68 -18.22 -9.89
CA SER A 49 -1.31 -19.57 -10.33
C SER A 49 -2.45 -20.29 -11.04
N THR A 50 -3.67 -20.19 -10.50
CA THR A 50 -4.87 -20.77 -11.11
C THR A 50 -5.18 -20.09 -12.44
N LYS A 51 -5.18 -18.76 -12.49
CA LYS A 51 -5.42 -17.99 -13.71
C LYS A 51 -4.38 -18.33 -14.80
N GLU A 52 -3.11 -18.43 -14.43
CA GLU A 52 -2.03 -18.72 -15.38
C GLU A 52 -2.07 -20.15 -15.94
N SER A 53 -2.65 -21.09 -15.20
CA SER A 53 -2.82 -22.48 -15.63
C SER A 53 -3.84 -22.65 -16.76
N TYR A 54 -4.73 -21.67 -17.01
CA TYR A 54 -5.80 -21.74 -18.01
C TYR A 54 -5.76 -20.56 -19.00
N PRO A 55 -5.17 -20.73 -20.21
CA PRO A 55 -4.93 -19.64 -21.17
C PRO A 55 -6.17 -18.83 -21.56
N HIS A 56 -7.33 -19.47 -21.71
CA HIS A 56 -8.57 -18.80 -22.08
C HIS A 56 -9.22 -18.02 -20.93
N VAL A 57 -9.06 -18.48 -19.68
CA VAL A 57 -9.55 -17.77 -18.49
C VAL A 57 -8.63 -16.60 -18.15
N ARG A 58 -7.32 -16.78 -18.38
CA ARG A 58 -6.33 -15.71 -18.21
C ARG A 58 -6.68 -14.44 -18.97
N THR A 59 -6.99 -14.56 -20.27
CA THR A 59 -7.25 -13.38 -21.11
C THR A 59 -8.47 -12.59 -20.65
N VAL A 60 -9.58 -13.26 -20.31
CA VAL A 60 -10.78 -12.59 -19.81
C VAL A 60 -10.58 -11.97 -18.43
N CYS A 61 -9.88 -12.66 -17.53
CA CYS A 61 -9.54 -12.13 -16.21
C CYS A 61 -8.56 -10.95 -16.32
N ASP A 62 -7.56 -11.02 -17.19
CA ASP A 62 -6.62 -9.91 -17.41
C ASP A 62 -7.33 -8.65 -17.90
N VAL A 63 -8.30 -8.79 -18.81
CA VAL A 63 -9.12 -7.66 -19.26
C VAL A 63 -9.99 -7.13 -18.13
N ALA A 64 -10.63 -7.99 -17.35
CA ALA A 64 -11.44 -7.57 -16.21
C ALA A 64 -10.62 -6.84 -15.13
N GLU A 65 -9.45 -7.38 -14.76
CA GLU A 65 -8.53 -6.78 -13.80
C GLU A 65 -8.01 -5.41 -14.28
N LYS A 66 -7.60 -5.31 -15.54
CA LYS A 66 -7.17 -4.04 -16.15
C LYS A 66 -8.32 -3.04 -16.23
N GLY A 67 -9.53 -3.52 -16.52
CA GLY A 67 -10.74 -2.72 -16.56
C GLY A 67 -11.03 -2.09 -15.19
N VAL A 68 -11.05 -2.89 -14.12
CA VAL A 68 -11.25 -2.39 -12.76
C VAL A 68 -10.16 -1.40 -12.36
N LYS A 69 -8.88 -1.70 -12.63
CA LYS A 69 -7.77 -0.77 -12.34
C LYS A 69 -7.97 0.58 -13.05
N THR A 70 -8.36 0.56 -14.32
CA THR A 70 -8.59 1.78 -15.12
C THR A 70 -9.82 2.55 -14.63
N LEU A 71 -10.90 1.87 -14.27
CA LEU A 71 -12.08 2.51 -13.71
C LEU A 71 -11.79 3.14 -12.36
N THR A 72 -11.05 2.45 -11.49
CA THR A 72 -10.62 2.98 -10.20
C THR A 72 -9.74 4.21 -10.36
N THR A 73 -8.73 4.20 -11.24
CA THR A 73 -7.87 5.37 -11.47
C THR A 73 -8.66 6.55 -12.04
N ALA A 74 -9.59 6.29 -12.96
CA ALA A 74 -10.44 7.32 -13.53
C ALA A 74 -11.45 7.86 -12.50
N ALA A 75 -12.00 7.01 -11.63
CA ALA A 75 -12.88 7.43 -10.54
C ALA A 75 -12.14 8.28 -9.51
N VAL A 76 -10.94 7.86 -9.08
CA VAL A 76 -10.07 8.65 -8.19
C VAL A 76 -9.74 10.00 -8.82
N SER A 77 -9.37 10.02 -10.09
CA SER A 77 -9.08 11.28 -10.80
C SER A 77 -10.30 12.21 -10.85
N ARG A 78 -11.51 11.67 -11.06
CA ARG A 78 -12.75 12.46 -11.04
C ARG A 78 -13.15 12.92 -9.64
N ALA A 79 -12.86 12.10 -8.63
CA ALA A 79 -13.15 12.40 -7.23
C ALA A 79 -12.08 13.29 -6.58
N GLN A 80 -10.89 13.44 -7.20
CA GLN A 80 -9.77 14.22 -6.67
C GLN A 80 -10.13 15.60 -6.13
N PRO A 81 -10.90 16.46 -6.83
CA PRO A 81 -11.27 17.77 -6.28
C PRO A 81 -12.10 17.66 -5.00
N ILE A 82 -12.94 16.65 -4.86
CA ILE A 82 -13.75 16.39 -3.66
C ILE A 82 -12.85 15.83 -2.55
N LEU A 83 -11.99 14.87 -2.87
CA LEU A 83 -11.01 14.31 -1.92
C LEU A 83 -10.11 15.39 -1.35
N SER A 84 -9.59 16.31 -2.18
CA SER A 84 -8.78 17.43 -1.72
C SER A 84 -9.54 18.39 -0.80
N LYS A 85 -10.86 18.55 -0.96
CA LYS A 85 -11.68 19.36 -0.04
C LYS A 85 -11.93 18.65 1.29
N LEU A 86 -11.98 17.32 1.28
CA LEU A 86 -12.22 16.48 2.46
C LEU A 86 -10.94 16.05 3.17
N GLU A 87 -9.76 16.28 2.57
CA GLU A 87 -8.45 15.90 3.10
C GLU A 87 -8.26 16.21 4.59
N PRO A 88 -8.63 17.40 5.12
CA PRO A 88 -8.45 17.69 6.55
C PRO A 88 -9.28 16.78 7.46
N GLN A 89 -10.49 16.42 7.03
CA GLN A 89 -11.37 15.51 7.76
C GLN A 89 -10.88 14.07 7.66
N ILE A 90 -10.37 13.67 6.49
CA ILE A 90 -9.77 12.35 6.25
C ILE A 90 -8.54 12.17 7.15
N VAL A 91 -7.62 13.15 7.19
CA VAL A 91 -6.42 13.11 8.06
C VAL A 91 -6.82 12.99 9.54
N THR A 92 -7.81 13.76 9.97
CA THR A 92 -8.30 13.72 11.36
C THR A 92 -8.91 12.35 11.68
N ALA A 93 -9.77 11.81 10.83
CA ALA A 93 -10.35 10.48 10.98
C ALA A 93 -9.28 9.38 10.94
N ASN A 94 -8.29 9.52 10.07
CA ASN A 94 -7.16 8.60 9.92
C ASN A 94 -6.35 8.52 11.22
N LYS A 95 -6.13 9.66 11.91
CA LYS A 95 -5.47 9.70 13.22
C LYS A 95 -6.23 8.88 14.28
N TYR A 96 -7.55 9.04 14.37
CA TYR A 96 -8.36 8.26 15.32
C TYR A 96 -8.37 6.78 14.98
N ALA A 97 -8.48 6.44 13.69
CA ALA A 97 -8.44 5.07 13.23
C ALA A 97 -7.04 4.44 13.42
N HIS A 98 -5.95 5.22 13.35
CA HIS A 98 -4.61 4.77 13.74
C HIS A 98 -4.54 4.44 15.21
N GLN A 99 -5.05 5.32 16.10
CA GLN A 99 -5.11 5.02 17.54
C GLN A 99 -5.94 3.77 17.84
N GLY A 100 -7.06 3.59 17.14
CA GLY A 100 -7.89 2.38 17.26
C GLY A 100 -7.14 1.13 16.78
N LEU A 101 -6.40 1.25 15.67
CA LEU A 101 -5.58 0.18 15.14
C LEU A 101 -4.41 -0.17 16.08
N ASP A 102 -3.79 0.81 16.72
CA ASP A 102 -2.70 0.59 17.68
C ASP A 102 -3.24 -0.21 18.89
N ARG A 103 -4.38 0.19 19.45
CA ARG A 103 -5.06 -0.56 20.54
C ARG A 103 -5.45 -1.97 20.12
N LEU A 104 -5.87 -2.16 18.87
CA LEU A 104 -6.21 -3.48 18.33
C LEU A 104 -4.98 -4.38 18.27
N GLN A 105 -3.84 -3.85 17.83
CA GLN A 105 -2.58 -4.61 17.77
C GLN A 105 -2.06 -4.98 19.16
N GLU A 106 -2.18 -4.07 20.13
CA GLU A 106 -1.85 -4.35 21.54
C GLU A 106 -2.76 -5.46 22.11
N SER A 107 -4.04 -5.44 21.76
CA SER A 107 -5.02 -6.43 22.24
C SER A 107 -4.91 -7.77 21.52
N LEU A 108 -4.48 -7.78 20.25
CA LEU A 108 -4.37 -8.97 19.39
C LEU A 108 -2.97 -9.03 18.73
N PRO A 109 -1.94 -9.46 19.47
CA PRO A 109 -0.57 -9.52 18.97
C PRO A 109 -0.40 -10.52 17.79
N ILE A 110 -1.35 -11.44 17.61
CA ILE A 110 -1.37 -12.36 16.46
C ILE A 110 -1.38 -11.64 15.12
N LEU A 111 -1.88 -10.39 15.05
CA LEU A 111 -1.91 -9.59 13.83
C LEU A 111 -0.51 -9.23 13.33
N GLN A 112 0.49 -9.23 14.23
CA GLN A 112 1.90 -8.98 13.94
C GLN A 112 2.67 -10.24 13.56
N GLN A 113 2.01 -11.41 13.54
CA GLN A 113 2.64 -12.67 13.17
C GLN A 113 2.21 -13.07 11.75
N PRO A 114 3.11 -13.61 10.91
CA PRO A 114 2.74 -14.18 9.62
C PRO A 114 1.82 -15.41 9.78
N THR A 115 0.98 -15.67 8.78
CA THR A 115 -0.02 -16.75 8.77
C THR A 115 0.59 -18.13 9.03
N GLU A 116 1.77 -18.39 8.48
CA GLU A 116 2.49 -19.66 8.59
C GLU A 116 2.88 -19.96 10.04
N LYS A 117 3.32 -18.92 10.76
CA LYS A 117 3.72 -19.03 12.17
C LYS A 117 2.51 -19.31 13.06
N VAL A 118 1.42 -18.56 12.86
CA VAL A 118 0.17 -18.76 13.63
C VAL A 118 -0.36 -20.19 13.44
N LEU A 119 -0.29 -20.72 12.22
CA LEU A 119 -0.70 -22.10 11.93
C LEU A 119 0.19 -23.13 12.63
N ALA A 120 1.52 -22.91 12.64
CA ALA A 120 2.46 -23.79 13.32
C ALA A 120 2.22 -23.82 14.83
N ASP A 121 2.10 -22.64 15.45
CA ASP A 121 1.88 -22.49 16.90
C ASP A 121 0.53 -23.13 17.30
N THR A 122 -0.52 -22.94 16.50
CA THR A 122 -1.83 -23.57 16.76
C THR A 122 -1.77 -25.09 16.68
N LYS A 123 -1.01 -25.64 15.70
CA LYS A 123 -0.84 -27.08 15.55
C LYS A 123 -0.09 -27.70 16.73
N GLU A 124 0.92 -27.01 17.25
CA GLU A 124 1.66 -27.43 18.45
C GLU A 124 0.76 -27.49 19.69
N LEU A 125 -0.09 -26.47 19.90
CA LEU A 125 -0.99 -26.42 21.07
C LEU A 125 -2.10 -27.49 21.08
N VAL A 126 -2.43 -28.05 19.91
CA VAL A 126 -3.49 -29.06 19.74
C VAL A 126 -2.93 -30.49 19.65
N SER A 127 -1.61 -30.64 19.57
CA SER A 127 -0.92 -31.94 19.54
C SER A 127 -0.63 -32.47 20.94
#